data_AF-G0UZ31-F1
#
_entry.id   AF-G0UZ31-F1
#
_cell.length_a   1.000
_cell.length_b   1.000
_cell.length_c   1.000
_cell.angle_alpha   90.00
_cell.angle_beta   90.00
_cell.angle_gamma   90.00
#
_symmetry.space_group_name_H-M   'P 1'
#
loop_
_entity.id
_entity.type
_entity.pdbx_description
1 polymer ?
#
loop_
_entity_poly.entity_id
_entity_poly.type
_entity_poly.pdbx_seq_one_letter_code
_entity_poly.pdbx_strand_id
1 'polypeptide(L)'
;MKTIGVISGGKDSILSILLARRYGHEPVVLANIAPACDGHSSSVHEIDSYSFQTVGHEVVEHIASCIGLPLRRGYIRAGQAKVQLLNYTIERDDDDEVEALYRLLRSVKEEFPEVTGVTTGAILSDYQRHRVEDVCRRLKLRSLAFLWRRPAMEILEMAKALRVHAILVKTATIGLEPRKHLGMTLEDARPALVSAQNSYGVHAAGEGGEFETIVLDCPLFRERRIEVTELQPVIVDDNEYSPSGHAVLKVIEREKTQEEKALDSKTLDELAAMVFPSDEMEHLPSTGRLLRSGLPICHDVKVSGVDTVGDGERFWGCPHAVHQVSVALGDTEQEFLLVDVLFHIAEGAREHGDTVFFLLVRSPCMEYYGAFCRAFSQAFPDVCPPGCSFVVMKNLTVFHIEVLTAPTDGICRSTMVVHSTSCWGAPSMGPYSLSNMVTINGSRRVLVCGSIGLVPATQKLAVTSDMTDLRSFSALECSNLLGVGEESVRNFIAQFAFMYANGANGTTYFKVHPTEVTHATFFLTDMRFAPLLDPLWRWCTEGQGRNSKLVLWTESTADDPISGDVVYRIFQVSQLLCDASVEIILERREAATTWNKLLEEMQCNCTCFTPLFFFVCRG
;
A
#
# COMPACT_ATOMS: atom_id res chain seq x y z
N MET A 1 -6.06 16.79 7.47
CA MET A 1 -7.11 16.92 6.42
C MET A 1 -8.46 16.59 7.03
N LYS A 2 -9.56 17.10 6.49
CA LYS A 2 -10.91 16.66 6.87
C LYS A 2 -11.31 15.42 6.08
N THR A 3 -11.87 14.42 6.76
CA THR A 3 -12.07 13.08 6.20
C THR A 3 -13.48 12.52 6.43
N ILE A 4 -13.89 11.61 5.55
CA ILE A 4 -15.03 10.70 5.76
C ILE A 4 -14.51 9.47 6.52
N GLY A 5 -15.13 9.14 7.64
CA GLY A 5 -14.91 7.88 8.34
C GLY A 5 -15.84 6.80 7.80
N VAL A 6 -15.34 5.86 6.99
CA VAL A 6 -16.14 4.71 6.57
C VAL A 6 -16.18 3.70 7.72
N ILE A 7 -17.36 3.50 8.30
CA ILE A 7 -17.56 2.64 9.46
C ILE A 7 -18.42 1.43 9.13
N SER A 8 -17.99 0.26 9.62
CA SER A 8 -18.84 -0.93 9.73
C SER A 8 -19.45 -1.08 11.12
N GLY A 9 -18.87 -0.39 12.11
CA GLY A 9 -19.15 -0.59 13.54
C GLY A 9 -18.13 -1.50 14.24
N GLY A 10 -17.34 -2.25 13.48
CA GLY A 10 -16.28 -3.12 14.01
C GLY A 10 -14.99 -2.39 14.38
N LYS A 11 -14.11 -3.13 15.07
CA LYS A 11 -12.85 -2.63 15.65
C LYS A 11 -11.98 -1.91 14.63
N ASP A 12 -11.88 -2.43 13.41
CA ASP A 12 -10.92 -1.94 12.41
C ASP A 12 -11.34 -0.59 11.86
N SER A 13 -12.65 -0.42 11.64
CA SER A 13 -13.17 0.86 11.17
C SER A 13 -12.97 1.98 12.20
N ILE A 14 -13.12 1.69 13.50
CA ILE A 14 -12.87 2.66 14.58
C ILE A 14 -11.37 2.91 14.78
N LEU A 15 -10.55 1.85 14.74
CA LEU A 15 -9.09 1.98 14.78
C LEU A 15 -8.56 2.81 13.61
N SER A 16 -9.13 2.68 12.41
CA SER A 16 -8.74 3.47 11.25
C SER A 16 -8.93 4.97 11.48
N ILE A 17 -10.03 5.35 12.14
CA ILE A 17 -10.33 6.75 12.48
C ILE A 17 -9.35 7.26 13.55
N LEU A 18 -9.07 6.46 14.58
CA LEU A 18 -8.09 6.79 15.61
C LEU A 18 -6.69 7.00 15.01
N LEU A 19 -6.26 6.12 14.10
CA LEU A 19 -4.97 6.30 13.42
C LEU A 19 -4.95 7.51 12.49
N ALA A 20 -6.04 7.77 11.78
CA ALA A 20 -6.14 9.00 11.00
C ALA A 20 -5.99 10.24 11.88
N ARG A 21 -6.62 10.27 13.07
CA ARG A 21 -6.44 11.35 14.06
C ARG A 21 -5.00 11.44 14.56
N ARG A 22 -4.35 10.30 14.81
CA ARG A 22 -2.93 10.25 15.19
C ARG A 22 -2.03 10.96 14.18
N TYR A 23 -2.31 10.81 12.89
CA TYR A 23 -1.59 11.48 11.80
C TYR A 23 -2.13 12.88 11.44
N GLY A 24 -2.99 13.49 12.28
CA GLY A 24 -3.49 14.85 12.09
C GLY A 24 -4.64 14.98 11.07
N HIS A 25 -5.37 13.89 10.82
CA HIS A 25 -6.60 13.90 10.03
C HIS A 25 -7.83 13.98 10.95
N GLU A 26 -8.85 14.72 10.53
CA GLU A 26 -10.03 15.00 11.32
C GLU A 26 -11.27 14.40 10.63
N PRO A 27 -11.93 13.40 11.22
CA PRO A 27 -13.20 12.91 10.71
C PRO A 27 -14.29 13.96 10.94
N VAL A 28 -15.02 14.34 9.88
CA VAL A 28 -16.13 15.31 9.97
C VAL A 28 -17.50 14.69 9.71
N VAL A 29 -17.53 13.52 9.10
CA VAL A 29 -18.75 12.77 8.74
C VAL A 29 -18.44 11.29 8.70
N LEU A 30 -19.40 10.47 9.09
CA LEU A 30 -19.35 9.02 9.05
C LEU A 30 -20.18 8.50 7.88
N ALA A 31 -19.66 7.49 7.18
CA ALA A 31 -20.35 6.81 6.10
C ALA A 31 -20.45 5.32 6.41
N ASN A 32 -21.61 4.71 6.17
CA ASN A 32 -21.82 3.28 6.36
C ASN A 32 -22.60 2.68 5.18
N ILE A 33 -22.20 1.50 4.72
CA ILE A 33 -23.01 0.68 3.83
C ILE A 33 -23.75 -0.35 4.68
N ALA A 34 -25.07 -0.42 4.53
CA ALA A 34 -25.95 -1.27 5.31
C ALA A 34 -26.78 -2.19 4.42
N PRO A 35 -27.22 -3.37 4.90
CA PRO A 35 -28.19 -4.17 4.18
C PRO A 35 -29.53 -3.42 4.09
N ALA A 36 -30.20 -3.48 2.93
CA ALA A 36 -31.54 -2.98 2.75
C ALA A 36 -32.56 -3.99 3.31
N CYS A 37 -33.54 -3.53 4.07
CA CYS A 37 -34.65 -4.37 4.50
C CYS A 37 -35.61 -4.59 3.32
N ASP A 38 -35.60 -5.79 2.73
CA ASP A 38 -36.61 -6.20 1.77
C ASP A 38 -37.92 -6.49 2.53
N GLY A 39 -39.01 -5.81 2.18
CA GLY A 39 -40.28 -5.78 2.92
C GLY A 39 -41.05 -7.10 3.09
N HIS A 40 -40.38 -8.25 2.96
CA HIS A 40 -40.90 -9.60 3.20
C HIS A 40 -40.18 -10.35 4.32
N SER A 41 -39.06 -9.82 4.85
CA SER A 41 -38.39 -10.30 6.06
C SER A 41 -37.94 -9.10 6.89
N SER A 42 -38.47 -8.97 8.11
CA SER A 42 -38.19 -7.86 9.03
C SER A 42 -36.78 -7.89 9.65
N SER A 43 -35.85 -8.70 9.12
CA SER A 43 -34.55 -9.00 9.74
C SER A 43 -33.57 -9.67 8.78
N VAL A 44 -33.14 -8.97 7.72
CA VAL A 44 -31.96 -9.42 6.96
C VAL A 44 -30.72 -8.79 7.61
N HIS A 45 -30.15 -9.48 8.59
CA HIS A 45 -28.95 -9.01 9.31
C HIS A 45 -27.64 -9.44 8.65
N GLU A 46 -27.67 -10.48 7.83
CA GLU A 46 -26.51 -11.02 7.14
C GLU A 46 -26.84 -11.17 5.65
N ILE A 47 -26.04 -10.52 4.81
CA ILE A 47 -25.97 -10.75 3.37
C ILE A 47 -24.53 -11.08 3.01
N ASP A 48 -24.33 -11.97 2.04
CA ASP A 48 -23.01 -12.35 1.53
C ASP A 48 -22.40 -11.20 0.71
N SER A 49 -21.93 -10.15 1.40
CA SER A 49 -21.13 -9.05 0.85
C SER A 49 -19.65 -9.36 1.03
N TYR A 50 -18.85 -9.14 -0.02
CA TYR A 50 -17.41 -9.35 0.02
C TYR A 50 -16.68 -8.11 0.57
N SER A 51 -17.31 -6.93 0.45
CA SER A 51 -16.68 -5.66 0.80
C SER A 51 -17.17 -5.06 2.13
N PHE A 52 -18.37 -5.41 2.59
CA PHE A 52 -19.00 -4.72 3.72
C PHE A 52 -19.54 -5.69 4.77
N GLN A 53 -19.13 -5.46 6.02
CA GLN A 53 -19.75 -6.09 7.18
C GLN A 53 -21.21 -5.64 7.27
N THR A 54 -22.12 -6.61 7.39
CA THR A 54 -23.57 -6.40 7.49
C THR A 54 -24.11 -6.77 8.87
N VAL A 55 -23.41 -7.64 9.59
CA VAL A 55 -23.75 -8.04 10.96
C VAL A 55 -23.45 -6.90 11.95
N GLY A 56 -24.39 -6.65 12.86
CA GLY A 56 -24.30 -5.59 13.86
C GLY A 56 -24.59 -4.18 13.32
N HIS A 57 -25.12 -4.07 12.10
CA HIS A 57 -25.46 -2.79 11.47
C HIS A 57 -26.52 -1.99 12.26
N GLU A 58 -27.29 -2.64 13.14
CA GLU A 58 -28.24 -2.02 14.05
C GLU A 58 -27.57 -1.14 15.12
N VAL A 59 -26.28 -1.38 15.43
CA VAL A 59 -25.53 -0.63 16.45
C VAL A 59 -24.85 0.62 15.87
N VAL A 60 -24.69 0.70 14.54
CA VAL A 60 -23.93 1.76 13.86
C VAL A 60 -24.48 3.17 14.13
N GLU A 61 -25.80 3.32 14.24
CA GLU A 61 -26.44 4.60 14.56
C GLU A 61 -26.11 5.07 15.98
N HIS A 62 -26.08 4.14 16.94
CA HIS A 62 -25.63 4.42 18.31
C HIS A 62 -24.15 4.77 18.37
N ILE A 63 -23.31 4.12 17.55
CA ILE A 63 -21.89 4.46 17.43
C ILE A 63 -21.73 5.90 16.94
N ALA A 64 -22.44 6.29 15.88
CA ALA A 64 -22.40 7.65 15.35
C ALA A 64 -22.89 8.69 16.37
N SER A 65 -23.97 8.38 17.09
CA SER A 65 -24.50 9.17 18.21
C SER A 65 -23.44 9.38 19.30
N CYS A 66 -22.77 8.30 19.74
CA CYS A 66 -21.72 8.37 20.77
C CYS A 66 -20.49 9.15 20.30
N ILE A 67 -20.08 9.02 19.03
CA ILE A 67 -18.97 9.79 18.44
C ILE A 67 -19.35 11.28 18.29
N GLY A 68 -20.63 11.58 18.07
CA GLY A 68 -21.12 12.94 17.87
C GLY A 68 -20.77 13.51 16.50
N LEU A 69 -20.80 12.67 15.45
CA LEU A 69 -20.60 13.06 14.05
C LEU A 69 -21.83 12.68 13.20
N PRO A 70 -22.14 13.44 12.12
CA PRO A 70 -23.20 13.09 11.20
C PRO A 70 -22.94 11.72 10.55
N LEU A 71 -23.97 10.88 10.46
CA LEU A 71 -23.93 9.60 9.76
C LEU A 71 -24.71 9.67 8.45
N ARG A 72 -24.13 9.16 7.37
CA ARG A 72 -24.82 8.91 6.09
C ARG A 72 -24.74 7.43 5.76
N ARG A 73 -25.89 6.85 5.41
CA ARG A 73 -25.99 5.42 5.08
C ARG A 73 -26.33 5.23 3.62
N GLY A 74 -25.58 4.35 2.96
CA GLY A 74 -25.93 3.75 1.68
C GLY A 74 -26.44 2.33 1.92
N TYR A 75 -27.19 1.79 0.98
CA TYR A 75 -27.84 0.49 1.15
C TYR A 75 -27.49 -0.46 0.01
N ILE A 76 -27.29 -1.74 0.37
CA ILE A 76 -27.03 -2.85 -0.55
C ILE A 76 -28.00 -4.01 -0.28
N ARG A 77 -28.24 -4.85 -1.28
CA ARG A 77 -29.10 -6.03 -1.27
C ARG A 77 -28.28 -7.28 -1.57
N ALA A 78 -28.81 -8.44 -1.21
CA ALA A 78 -28.20 -9.71 -1.57
C ALA A 78 -28.02 -9.84 -3.10
N GLY A 79 -26.88 -10.37 -3.52
CA GLY A 79 -26.54 -10.54 -4.94
C GLY A 79 -25.91 -9.31 -5.62
N GLN A 80 -25.62 -8.23 -4.89
CA GLN A 80 -24.92 -7.05 -5.45
C GLN A 80 -23.38 -7.17 -5.45
N ALA A 81 -22.80 -8.27 -4.96
CA ALA A 81 -21.37 -8.57 -5.15
C ALA A 81 -21.15 -9.15 -6.56
N LYS A 82 -21.29 -8.33 -7.61
CA LYS A 82 -21.31 -8.77 -9.00
C LYS A 82 -19.91 -8.86 -9.60
N VAL A 83 -19.07 -7.87 -9.35
CA VAL A 83 -17.69 -7.80 -9.85
C VAL A 83 -16.75 -8.32 -8.76
N GLN A 84 -16.34 -9.57 -8.89
CA GLN A 84 -15.55 -10.29 -7.87
C GLN A 84 -14.07 -10.43 -8.24
N LEU A 85 -13.63 -9.84 -9.35
CA LEU A 85 -12.20 -9.77 -9.69
C LEU A 85 -11.43 -8.98 -8.60
N LEU A 86 -10.15 -9.30 -8.40
CA LEU A 86 -9.32 -8.63 -7.39
C LEU A 86 -9.33 -7.11 -7.56
N ASN A 87 -9.30 -6.65 -8.81
CA ASN A 87 -9.21 -5.24 -9.16
C ASN A 87 -10.50 -4.76 -9.82
N TYR A 88 -11.06 -3.70 -9.25
CA TYR A 88 -12.34 -3.13 -9.64
C TYR A 88 -12.14 -2.09 -10.74
N THR A 89 -12.31 -2.48 -12.02
CA THR A 89 -12.08 -1.56 -13.15
C THR A 89 -13.16 -1.66 -14.23
N ILE A 90 -12.79 -1.62 -15.51
CA ILE A 90 -13.61 -1.13 -16.65
C ILE A 90 -14.95 -1.84 -16.78
N GLU A 91 -15.02 -3.14 -16.49
CA GLU A 91 -16.25 -3.93 -16.44
C GLU A 91 -16.97 -3.70 -15.11
N ARG A 92 -17.46 -2.47 -14.91
CA ARG A 92 -18.30 -2.10 -13.77
C ARG A 92 -19.73 -2.53 -14.03
N ASP A 93 -20.39 -3.02 -13.00
CA ASP A 93 -21.84 -3.17 -13.01
C ASP A 93 -22.43 -2.09 -12.10
N ASP A 94 -23.36 -1.30 -12.64
CA ASP A 94 -23.98 -0.20 -11.90
C ASP A 94 -24.71 -0.67 -10.63
N ASP A 95 -25.18 -1.92 -10.59
CA ASP A 95 -25.83 -2.48 -9.40
C ASP A 95 -24.83 -3.15 -8.44
N ASP A 96 -23.53 -3.05 -8.68
CA ASP A 96 -22.53 -3.63 -7.79
C ASP A 96 -22.41 -2.87 -6.46
N GLU A 97 -22.06 -3.57 -5.38
CA GLU A 97 -21.92 -3.04 -4.03
C GLU A 97 -20.92 -1.87 -3.93
N VAL A 98 -19.88 -1.85 -4.77
CA VAL A 98 -18.90 -0.76 -4.79
C VAL A 98 -19.48 0.52 -5.38
N GLU A 99 -20.41 0.42 -6.34
CA GLU A 99 -21.12 1.59 -6.87
C GLU A 99 -22.09 2.18 -5.85
N ALA A 100 -22.60 1.38 -4.90
CA ALA A 100 -23.33 1.90 -3.74
C ALA A 100 -22.43 2.79 -2.86
N LEU A 101 -21.19 2.36 -2.61
CA LEU A 101 -20.18 3.18 -1.93
C LEU A 101 -19.84 4.44 -2.72
N TYR A 102 -19.65 4.35 -4.04
CA TYR A 102 -19.39 5.52 -4.88
C TYR A 102 -20.50 6.57 -4.76
N ARG A 103 -21.76 6.17 -4.89
CA ARG A 103 -22.91 7.07 -4.78
C ARG A 103 -23.02 7.72 -3.41
N LEU A 104 -22.77 6.95 -2.34
CA LEU A 104 -22.76 7.46 -0.97
C LEU A 104 -21.64 8.47 -0.75
N LEU A 105 -20.40 8.15 -1.11
CA LEU A 105 -19.28 9.07 -0.90
C LEU A 105 -19.39 10.31 -1.78
N ARG A 106 -20.00 10.20 -2.97
CA ARG A 106 -20.32 11.36 -3.82
C ARG A 106 -21.29 12.31 -3.12
N SER A 107 -22.41 11.82 -2.61
CA SER A 107 -23.39 12.68 -1.93
C SER A 107 -22.83 13.30 -0.65
N VAL A 108 -22.02 12.53 0.11
CA VAL A 108 -21.30 13.06 1.28
C VAL A 108 -20.33 14.17 0.88
N LYS A 109 -19.60 14.02 -0.23
CA LYS A 109 -18.68 15.07 -0.72
C LYS A 109 -19.43 16.32 -1.18
N GLU A 110 -20.60 16.18 -1.79
CA GLU A 110 -21.45 17.30 -2.18
C GLU A 110 -21.99 18.06 -0.95
N GLU A 111 -22.34 17.34 0.12
CA GLU A 111 -22.81 17.92 1.39
C GLU A 111 -21.69 18.51 2.24
N PHE A 112 -20.51 17.88 2.24
CA PHE A 112 -19.31 18.27 3.01
C PHE A 112 -18.14 18.55 2.06
N PRO A 113 -18.15 19.68 1.31
CA PRO A 113 -17.16 19.98 0.28
C PRO A 113 -15.73 20.16 0.81
N GLU A 114 -15.56 20.34 2.12
CA GLU A 114 -14.26 20.45 2.77
C GLU A 114 -13.55 19.11 2.98
N VAL A 115 -14.24 17.99 2.76
CA VAL A 115 -13.66 16.64 2.81
C VAL A 115 -12.68 16.46 1.67
N THR A 116 -11.47 15.97 2.01
CA THR A 116 -10.44 15.65 1.01
C THR A 116 -9.89 14.22 1.13
N GLY A 117 -10.37 13.43 2.09
CA GLY A 117 -9.93 12.05 2.27
C GLY A 117 -10.96 11.12 2.89
N VAL A 118 -10.71 9.83 2.81
CA VAL A 118 -11.57 8.74 3.30
C VAL A 118 -10.71 7.77 4.10
N THR A 119 -11.13 7.42 5.31
CA THR A 119 -10.44 6.41 6.15
C THR A 119 -11.11 5.04 5.98
N THR A 120 -10.30 3.98 5.90
CA THR A 120 -10.79 2.59 5.76
C THR A 120 -10.11 1.65 6.74
N GLY A 121 -10.84 0.60 7.13
CA GLY A 121 -10.40 -0.40 8.10
C GLY A 121 -9.70 -1.64 7.53
N ALA A 122 -9.40 -1.70 6.22
CA ALA A 122 -8.79 -2.90 5.64
C ALA A 122 -7.38 -3.16 6.20
N ILE A 123 -7.10 -4.38 6.68
CA ILE A 123 -5.80 -4.74 7.27
C ILE A 123 -4.90 -5.44 6.25
N LEU A 124 -5.39 -6.40 5.48
CA LEU A 124 -4.56 -7.17 4.53
C LEU A 124 -5.20 -7.28 3.14
N SER A 125 -6.53 -7.16 3.06
CA SER A 125 -7.32 -7.37 1.86
C SER A 125 -7.04 -6.31 0.79
N ASP A 126 -6.24 -6.69 -0.20
CA ASP A 126 -6.06 -5.91 -1.43
C ASP A 126 -7.39 -5.72 -2.16
N TYR A 127 -8.30 -6.71 -2.10
CA TYR A 127 -9.64 -6.64 -2.71
C TYR A 127 -10.45 -5.45 -2.20
N GLN A 128 -10.51 -5.26 -0.88
CA GLN A 128 -11.25 -4.17 -0.25
C GLN A 128 -10.53 -2.83 -0.44
N ARG A 129 -9.19 -2.82 -0.28
CA ARG A 129 -8.38 -1.61 -0.45
C ARG A 129 -8.51 -1.03 -1.86
N HIS A 130 -8.35 -1.86 -2.90
CA HIS A 130 -8.43 -1.42 -4.30
C HIS A 130 -9.80 -0.83 -4.66
N ARG A 131 -10.89 -1.40 -4.13
CA ARG A 131 -12.26 -0.87 -4.34
C ARG A 131 -12.43 0.52 -3.77
N VAL A 132 -11.98 0.75 -2.54
CA VAL A 132 -12.07 2.09 -1.94
C VAL A 132 -11.12 3.07 -2.64
N GLU A 133 -9.93 2.62 -3.05
CA GLU A 133 -9.01 3.42 -3.86
C GLU A 133 -9.63 3.83 -5.21
N ASP A 134 -10.34 2.94 -5.93
CA ASP A 134 -11.06 3.29 -7.17
C ASP A 134 -12.11 4.37 -6.94
N VAL A 135 -12.95 4.19 -5.92
CA VAL A 135 -14.00 5.16 -5.56
C VAL A 135 -13.38 6.51 -5.19
N CYS A 136 -12.35 6.51 -4.34
CA CYS A 136 -11.64 7.72 -3.94
C CYS A 136 -11.03 8.44 -5.13
N ARG A 137 -10.37 7.71 -6.04
CA ARG A 137 -9.75 8.26 -7.25
C ARG A 137 -10.78 8.94 -8.16
N ARG A 138 -11.92 8.28 -8.42
CA ARG A 138 -13.02 8.86 -9.22
C ARG A 138 -13.60 10.13 -8.59
N LEU A 139 -13.68 10.15 -7.26
CA LEU A 139 -14.15 11.30 -6.50
C LEU A 139 -13.06 12.33 -6.18
N LYS A 140 -11.82 12.14 -6.64
CA LYS A 140 -10.66 13.01 -6.28
C LYS A 140 -10.53 13.18 -4.76
N LEU A 141 -10.66 12.10 -4.01
CA LEU A 141 -10.45 11.98 -2.58
C LEU A 141 -9.19 11.15 -2.31
N ARG A 142 -8.52 11.37 -1.18
CA ARG A 142 -7.37 10.59 -0.76
C ARG A 142 -7.79 9.40 0.12
N SER A 143 -7.43 8.19 -0.27
CA SER A 143 -7.65 6.98 0.56
C SER A 143 -6.60 6.90 1.68
N LEU A 144 -7.04 6.68 2.92
CA LEU A 144 -6.20 6.55 4.11
C LEU A 144 -6.41 5.16 4.75
N ALA A 145 -5.43 4.27 4.59
CA ALA A 145 -5.47 2.87 4.99
C ALA A 145 -4.31 2.55 5.95
N PHE A 146 -4.29 3.20 7.13
CA PHE A 146 -3.17 3.11 8.08
C PHE A 146 -3.02 1.74 8.77
N LEU A 147 -4.05 0.88 8.73
CA LEU A 147 -4.00 -0.50 9.23
C LEU A 147 -3.42 -1.47 8.20
N TRP A 148 -3.33 -1.07 6.93
CA TRP A 148 -2.94 -1.98 5.87
C TRP A 148 -1.51 -2.51 6.06
N ARG A 149 -1.36 -3.83 5.94
CA ARG A 149 -0.15 -4.65 6.12
C ARG A 149 0.47 -4.58 7.52
N ARG A 150 -0.29 -4.15 8.54
CA ARG A 150 0.14 -4.30 9.95
C ARG A 150 -0.06 -5.74 10.43
N PRO A 151 0.84 -6.29 11.27
CA PRO A 151 0.68 -7.62 11.85
C PRO A 151 -0.60 -7.74 12.69
N ALA A 152 -1.29 -8.88 12.58
CA ALA A 152 -2.55 -9.14 13.29
C ALA A 152 -2.44 -8.92 14.81
N MET A 153 -1.35 -9.39 15.43
CA MET A 153 -1.14 -9.22 16.87
C MET A 153 -0.97 -7.77 17.27
N GLU A 154 -0.33 -6.95 16.43
CA GLU A 154 -0.20 -5.52 16.66
C GLU A 154 -1.58 -4.85 16.63
N ILE A 155 -2.45 -5.21 15.69
CA ILE A 155 -3.83 -4.69 15.62
C ILE A 155 -4.58 -4.95 16.93
N LEU A 156 -4.45 -6.14 17.51
CA LEU A 156 -5.08 -6.48 18.78
C LEU A 156 -4.46 -5.70 19.95
N GLU A 157 -3.14 -5.49 19.97
CA GLU A 157 -2.50 -4.63 20.98
C GLU A 157 -2.91 -3.16 20.83
N MET A 158 -3.08 -2.68 19.59
CA MET A 158 -3.58 -1.34 19.31
C MET A 158 -5.01 -1.15 19.81
N ALA A 159 -5.90 -2.12 19.57
CA ALA A 159 -7.27 -2.09 20.10
C ALA A 159 -7.27 -1.93 21.62
N LYS A 160 -6.40 -2.67 22.31
CA LYS A 160 -6.23 -2.60 23.76
C LYS A 160 -5.66 -1.27 24.23
N ALA A 161 -4.52 -0.85 23.65
CA ALA A 161 -3.82 0.39 24.02
C ALA A 161 -4.68 1.63 23.78
N LEU A 162 -5.46 1.62 22.70
CA LEU A 162 -6.40 2.68 22.34
C LEU A 162 -7.79 2.50 22.96
N ARG A 163 -7.96 1.52 23.87
CA ARG A 163 -9.20 1.26 24.61
C ARG A 163 -10.43 1.11 23.71
N VAL A 164 -10.26 0.47 22.56
CA VAL A 164 -11.35 0.07 21.66
C VAL A 164 -11.99 -1.18 22.23
N HIS A 165 -13.03 -0.99 23.03
CA HIS A 165 -13.79 -2.07 23.66
C HIS A 165 -14.78 -2.67 22.66
N ALA A 166 -14.40 -3.79 22.06
CA ALA A 166 -15.19 -4.49 21.06
C ALA A 166 -15.59 -5.90 21.53
N ILE A 167 -16.76 -6.36 21.06
CA ILE A 167 -17.24 -7.74 21.26
C ILE A 167 -17.32 -8.48 19.92
N LEU A 168 -17.18 -9.80 19.95
CA LEU A 168 -17.39 -10.67 18.79
C LEU A 168 -18.88 -10.78 18.49
N VAL A 169 -19.28 -10.47 17.26
CA VAL A 169 -20.69 -10.53 16.80
C VAL A 169 -20.90 -11.51 15.66
N LYS A 170 -19.84 -12.02 15.05
CA LYS A 170 -19.88 -13.12 14.09
C LYS A 170 -18.63 -13.96 14.27
N THR A 171 -18.74 -15.27 14.09
CA THR A 171 -17.61 -16.18 13.95
C THR A 171 -17.92 -17.14 12.82
N ALA A 172 -16.96 -17.43 11.95
CA ALA A 172 -17.10 -18.32 10.80
C ALA A 172 -15.77 -19.02 10.48
N THR A 173 -15.19 -19.70 11.48
CA THR A 173 -13.87 -20.32 11.35
C THR A 173 -13.68 -21.49 12.30
N ILE A 174 -12.78 -22.39 11.93
CA ILE A 174 -12.22 -23.38 12.85
C ILE A 174 -11.59 -22.71 14.07
N GLY A 175 -11.78 -23.31 15.25
CA GLY A 175 -11.26 -22.82 16.52
C GLY A 175 -12.15 -21.78 17.22
N LEU A 176 -13.17 -21.23 16.55
CA LEU A 176 -14.15 -20.33 17.15
C LEU A 176 -15.57 -20.90 17.09
N GLU A 177 -16.06 -21.42 18.21
CA GLU A 177 -17.44 -21.86 18.40
C GLU A 177 -18.40 -20.67 18.63
N PRO A 178 -19.42 -20.43 17.77
CA PRO A 178 -20.33 -19.28 17.92
C PRO A 178 -21.07 -19.27 19.26
N ARG A 179 -21.52 -20.44 19.74
CA ARG A 179 -22.25 -20.58 21.01
C ARG A 179 -21.43 -20.16 22.24
N LYS A 180 -20.11 -20.18 22.12
CA LYS A 180 -19.17 -19.86 23.19
C LYS A 180 -18.61 -18.46 23.04
N HIS A 181 -18.24 -18.06 21.83
CA HIS A 181 -17.46 -16.85 21.59
C HIS A 181 -18.28 -15.62 21.22
N LEU A 182 -19.51 -15.76 20.71
CA LEU A 182 -20.37 -14.61 20.45
C LEU A 182 -20.66 -13.84 21.75
N GLY A 183 -20.47 -12.53 21.71
CA GLY A 183 -20.62 -11.63 22.86
C GLY A 183 -19.37 -11.52 23.75
N MET A 184 -18.35 -12.36 23.55
CA MET A 184 -17.08 -12.19 24.27
C MET A 184 -16.40 -10.90 23.85
N THR A 185 -15.73 -10.25 24.80
CA THR A 185 -14.85 -9.12 24.46
C THR A 185 -13.66 -9.61 23.64
N LEU A 186 -13.07 -8.72 22.84
CA LEU A 186 -11.88 -9.04 22.06
C LEU A 186 -10.73 -9.55 22.95
N GLU A 187 -10.61 -9.03 24.18
CA GLU A 187 -9.61 -9.47 25.15
C GLU A 187 -9.90 -10.88 25.69
N ASP A 188 -11.16 -11.18 26.00
CA ASP A 188 -11.56 -12.51 26.50
C ASP A 188 -11.45 -13.59 25.41
N ALA A 189 -11.71 -13.21 24.15
CA ALA A 189 -11.57 -14.10 22.99
C ALA A 189 -10.09 -14.28 22.56
N ARG A 190 -9.18 -13.40 22.98
CA ARG A 190 -7.77 -13.38 22.55
C ARG A 190 -7.05 -14.73 22.66
N PRO A 191 -7.18 -15.53 23.75
CA PRO A 191 -6.54 -16.84 23.82
C PRO A 191 -7.04 -17.81 22.73
N ALA A 192 -8.33 -17.79 22.43
CA ALA A 192 -8.92 -18.61 21.36
C ALA A 192 -8.43 -18.15 19.98
N LEU A 193 -8.36 -16.83 19.74
CA LEU A 193 -7.83 -16.26 18.49
C LEU A 193 -6.37 -16.64 18.23
N VAL A 194 -5.51 -16.52 19.25
CA VAL A 194 -4.09 -16.91 19.16
C VAL A 194 -3.95 -18.42 18.94
N SER A 195 -4.75 -19.23 19.65
CA SER A 195 -4.76 -20.67 19.43
C SER A 195 -5.18 -21.02 17.99
N ALA A 196 -6.22 -20.37 17.46
CA ALA A 196 -6.70 -20.61 16.12
C ALA A 196 -5.66 -20.22 15.06
N GLN A 197 -4.96 -19.09 15.26
CA GLN A 197 -3.85 -18.70 14.38
C GLN A 197 -2.73 -19.74 14.38
N ASN A 198 -2.29 -20.18 15.56
CA ASN A 198 -1.17 -21.11 15.69
C ASN A 198 -1.51 -22.53 15.20
N SER A 199 -2.75 -22.97 15.41
CA SER A 199 -3.18 -24.33 15.07
C SER A 199 -3.69 -24.47 13.63
N TYR A 200 -4.28 -23.41 13.08
CA TYR A 200 -5.03 -23.49 11.82
C TYR A 200 -4.68 -22.38 10.81
N GLY A 201 -3.81 -21.43 11.15
CA GLY A 201 -3.45 -20.32 10.27
C GLY A 201 -4.52 -19.23 10.14
N VAL A 202 -5.53 -19.23 11.03
CA VAL A 202 -6.56 -18.19 11.11
C VAL A 202 -5.93 -16.82 11.32
N HIS A 203 -6.40 -15.78 10.64
CA HIS A 203 -5.92 -14.44 10.91
C HIS A 203 -6.45 -13.94 12.26
N ALA A 204 -5.61 -13.77 13.28
CA ALA A 204 -6.08 -13.41 14.63
C ALA A 204 -6.80 -12.06 14.72
N ALA A 205 -6.66 -11.19 13.72
CA ALA A 205 -7.42 -9.95 13.61
C ALA A 205 -8.71 -10.06 12.77
N GLY A 206 -9.09 -11.25 12.28
CA GLY A 206 -10.39 -11.48 11.62
C GLY A 206 -10.53 -10.86 10.23
N GLU A 207 -9.42 -10.76 9.49
CA GLU A 207 -9.36 -10.05 8.21
C GLU A 207 -10.02 -10.82 7.06
N GLY A 208 -10.01 -12.15 7.11
CA GLY A 208 -10.65 -13.02 6.12
C GLY A 208 -12.15 -13.24 6.38
N GLY A 209 -12.75 -12.51 7.31
CA GLY A 209 -14.13 -12.73 7.75
C GLY A 209 -14.27 -13.85 8.78
N GLU A 210 -13.17 -14.30 9.39
CA GLU A 210 -13.18 -15.38 10.38
C GLU A 210 -14.01 -15.01 11.62
N PHE A 211 -14.04 -13.72 11.96
CA PHE A 211 -14.97 -13.15 12.92
C PHE A 211 -15.22 -11.67 12.61
N GLU A 212 -16.37 -11.17 13.03
CA GLU A 212 -16.68 -9.74 12.98
C GLU A 212 -16.90 -9.22 14.40
N THR A 213 -16.70 -7.91 14.58
CA THR A 213 -16.82 -7.25 15.89
C THR A 213 -17.75 -6.05 15.84
N ILE A 214 -18.21 -5.63 17.01
CA ILE A 214 -18.86 -4.33 17.21
C ILE A 214 -18.20 -3.62 18.40
N VAL A 215 -17.89 -2.34 18.22
CA VAL A 215 -17.31 -1.48 19.25
C VAL A 215 -18.42 -0.91 20.14
N LEU A 216 -18.32 -1.19 21.43
CA LEU A 216 -19.26 -0.72 22.45
C LEU A 216 -18.76 0.54 23.17
N ASP A 217 -17.45 0.71 23.26
CA ASP A 217 -16.84 1.92 23.78
C ASP A 217 -15.45 2.18 23.18
N CYS A 218 -15.09 3.44 23.03
CA CYS A 218 -13.74 3.87 22.70
C CYS A 218 -13.52 5.36 23.06
N PRO A 219 -12.29 5.87 23.03
CA PRO A 219 -12.00 7.29 23.31
C PRO A 219 -12.68 8.29 22.36
N LEU A 220 -13.12 7.86 21.17
CA LEU A 220 -13.89 8.74 20.26
C LEU A 220 -15.31 8.99 20.75
N PHE A 221 -15.84 8.15 21.65
CA PHE A 221 -17.19 8.29 22.18
C PHE A 221 -17.18 9.35 23.27
N ARG A 222 -17.87 10.48 23.03
CA ARG A 222 -17.70 11.70 23.83
C ARG A 222 -18.34 11.60 25.20
N GLU A 223 -19.67 11.43 25.21
CA GLU A 223 -20.46 11.52 26.44
C GLU A 223 -20.98 10.17 26.90
N ARG A 224 -21.22 9.25 25.96
CA ARG A 224 -21.94 7.99 26.19
C ARG A 224 -21.16 6.80 25.65
N ARG A 225 -21.43 5.63 26.20
CA ARG A 225 -21.03 4.32 25.68
C ARG A 225 -22.25 3.47 25.36
N ILE A 226 -22.04 2.37 24.66
CA ILE A 226 -23.09 1.44 24.28
C ILE A 226 -23.08 0.26 25.26
N GLU A 227 -24.25 -0.09 25.77
CA GLU A 227 -24.47 -1.27 26.61
C GLU A 227 -25.39 -2.24 25.88
N VAL A 228 -24.99 -3.51 25.81
CA VAL A 228 -25.80 -4.58 25.23
C VAL A 228 -26.82 -5.04 26.27
N THR A 229 -28.11 -4.86 25.98
CA THR A 229 -29.21 -5.32 26.84
C THR A 229 -29.67 -6.73 26.51
N GLU A 230 -29.54 -7.13 25.24
CA GLU A 230 -29.91 -8.45 24.77
C GLU A 230 -28.99 -8.85 23.61
N LEU A 231 -28.53 -10.10 23.64
CA LEU A 231 -27.75 -10.72 22.58
C LEU A 231 -28.43 -12.03 22.20
N GLN A 232 -28.93 -12.12 20.97
CA GLN A 232 -29.53 -13.32 20.42
C GLN A 232 -28.59 -13.98 19.42
N PRO A 233 -28.00 -15.16 19.72
CA PRO A 233 -27.18 -15.87 18.76
C PRO A 233 -28.07 -16.56 17.70
N VAL A 234 -27.67 -16.42 16.44
CA VAL A 234 -28.23 -17.10 15.27
C VAL A 234 -27.13 -18.01 14.72
N ILE A 235 -27.34 -19.32 14.85
CA ILE A 235 -26.41 -20.32 14.33
C ILE A 235 -26.76 -20.58 12.87
N VAL A 236 -25.79 -20.40 11.98
CA VAL A 236 -25.93 -20.59 10.53
C VAL A 236 -25.49 -21.99 10.14
N ASP A 237 -24.32 -22.42 10.61
CA ASP A 237 -23.80 -23.76 10.43
C ASP A 237 -23.11 -24.25 11.71
N ASP A 238 -23.37 -25.49 12.08
CA ASP A 238 -22.87 -26.12 13.32
C ASP A 238 -22.06 -27.37 12.96
N ASN A 239 -21.06 -27.18 12.10
CA ASN A 239 -20.14 -28.23 11.66
C ASN A 239 -18.79 -28.16 12.40
N GLU A 240 -18.04 -29.27 12.42
CA GLU A 240 -16.78 -29.37 13.18
C GLU A 240 -15.60 -28.60 12.55
N TYR A 241 -15.71 -28.19 11.28
CA TYR A 241 -14.62 -27.63 10.50
C TYR A 241 -14.67 -26.11 10.37
N SER A 242 -15.87 -25.53 10.32
CA SER A 242 -16.12 -24.10 10.22
C SER A 242 -17.51 -23.78 10.80
N PRO A 243 -17.68 -23.89 12.13
CA PRO A 243 -18.93 -23.50 12.75
C PRO A 243 -19.14 -21.99 12.55
N SER A 244 -20.34 -21.61 12.14
CA SER A 244 -20.68 -20.23 11.80
C SER A 244 -21.96 -19.75 12.48
N GLY A 245 -21.93 -18.50 12.92
CA GLY A 245 -23.08 -17.85 13.53
C GLY A 245 -22.82 -16.39 13.81
N HIS A 246 -23.90 -15.64 13.96
CA HIS A 246 -23.88 -14.21 14.22
C HIS A 246 -24.82 -13.83 15.37
N ALA A 247 -24.62 -12.64 15.94
CA ALA A 247 -25.42 -12.10 17.02
C ALA A 247 -26.32 -10.96 16.52
N VAL A 248 -27.59 -11.00 16.90
CA VAL A 248 -28.51 -9.86 16.79
C VAL A 248 -28.56 -9.16 18.13
N LEU A 249 -28.31 -7.85 18.14
CA LEU A 249 -28.12 -7.07 19.36
C LEU A 249 -29.29 -6.13 19.63
N LYS A 250 -29.68 -6.00 20.90
CA LYS A 250 -30.40 -4.82 21.41
C LYS A 250 -29.49 -4.06 22.35
N VAL A 251 -29.38 -2.76 22.12
CA VAL A 251 -28.43 -1.90 22.82
C VAL A 251 -29.11 -0.64 23.34
N ILE A 252 -28.49 -0.04 24.35
CA ILE A 252 -28.83 1.29 24.87
C ILE A 252 -27.58 2.14 25.01
N GLU A 253 -27.75 3.46 24.99
CA GLU A 253 -26.68 4.40 25.30
C GLU A 253 -26.67 4.72 26.80
N ARG A 254 -25.47 4.70 27.40
CA ARG A 254 -25.24 5.03 28.81
C ARG A 254 -24.24 6.15 28.94
N GLU A 255 -24.53 7.12 29.82
CA GLU A 255 -23.59 8.18 30.15
C GLU A 255 -22.30 7.61 30.76
N LYS A 256 -21.17 8.11 30.28
CA LYS A 256 -19.85 7.81 30.84
C LYS A 256 -19.67 8.53 32.17
N THR A 257 -18.94 7.90 33.08
CA THR A 257 -18.46 8.52 34.31
C THR A 257 -17.41 9.59 33.98
N GLN A 258 -17.15 10.50 34.93
CA GLN A 258 -16.11 11.51 34.76
C GLN A 258 -14.71 10.89 34.66
N GLU A 259 -14.49 9.74 35.32
CA GLU A 259 -13.22 9.00 35.25
C GLU A 259 -12.98 8.41 33.86
N GLU A 260 -14.02 7.81 33.25
CA GLU A 260 -13.96 7.28 31.88
C GLU A 260 -13.65 8.41 30.88
N LYS A 261 -14.36 9.54 30.98
CA LYS A 261 -14.14 10.72 30.12
C LYS A 261 -12.73 11.29 30.27
N ALA A 262 -12.22 11.37 31.50
CA ALA A 262 -10.86 11.84 31.77
C ALA A 262 -9.80 10.91 31.16
N LEU A 263 -10.00 9.59 31.25
CA LEU A 263 -9.10 8.62 30.65
C LEU A 263 -9.15 8.65 29.12
N ASP A 264 -10.32 8.85 28.52
CA ASP A 264 -10.50 9.01 27.08
C ASP A 264 -9.77 10.26 26.56
N SER A 265 -9.95 11.40 27.24
CA SER A 265 -9.24 12.64 26.92
C SER A 265 -7.72 12.42 26.97
N LYS A 266 -7.22 11.82 28.04
CA LYS A 266 -5.79 11.51 28.18
C LYS A 266 -5.29 10.63 27.03
N THR A 267 -6.06 9.59 26.67
CA THR A 267 -5.70 8.68 25.58
C THR A 267 -5.61 9.42 24.24
N LEU A 268 -6.54 10.36 23.98
CA LEU A 268 -6.53 11.18 22.77
C LEU A 268 -5.40 12.23 22.76
N ASP A 269 -5.07 12.81 23.91
CA ASP A 269 -3.99 13.79 24.04
C ASP A 269 -2.61 13.14 23.80
N GLU A 270 -2.44 11.89 24.25
CA GLU A 270 -1.20 11.11 24.08
C GLU A 270 -1.12 10.40 22.72
N LEU A 271 -2.21 10.38 21.94
CA LEU A 271 -2.35 9.60 20.71
C LEU A 271 -1.23 9.85 19.69
N ALA A 272 -0.84 11.12 19.49
CA ALA A 272 0.22 11.50 18.55
C ALA A 272 1.62 11.03 18.99
N ALA A 273 1.82 10.82 20.29
CA ALA A 273 3.09 10.38 20.86
C ALA A 273 3.20 8.85 21.02
N MET A 274 2.08 8.12 20.93
CA MET A 274 2.10 6.66 20.93
C MET A 274 2.91 6.15 19.73
N VAL A 275 3.66 5.07 19.92
CA VAL A 275 4.44 4.39 18.88
C VAL A 275 4.05 2.92 18.89
N PHE A 276 3.83 2.38 17.71
CA PHE A 276 3.55 0.96 17.47
C PHE A 276 4.66 0.36 16.60
N PRO A 277 4.90 -0.97 16.69
CA PRO A 277 5.97 -1.63 15.95
C PRO A 277 5.99 -1.30 14.45
N SER A 278 4.83 -1.29 13.77
CA SER A 278 4.76 -0.99 12.33
C SER A 278 4.92 0.50 11.97
N ASP A 279 5.23 1.37 12.94
CA ASP A 279 5.64 2.75 12.63
C ASP A 279 7.12 2.82 12.22
N GLU A 280 7.91 1.83 12.62
CA GLU A 280 9.25 1.61 12.09
C GLU A 280 9.15 0.78 10.79
N MET A 281 9.74 1.29 9.71
CA MET A 281 9.76 0.57 8.44
C MET A 281 10.67 -0.65 8.55
N GLU A 282 10.15 -1.82 8.19
CA GLU A 282 10.84 -3.12 8.30
C GLU A 282 12.26 -3.14 7.71
N HIS A 283 12.46 -2.47 6.57
CA HIS A 283 13.73 -2.45 5.85
C HIS A 283 14.54 -1.16 6.06
N LEU A 284 14.17 -0.31 7.04
CA LEU A 284 14.95 0.87 7.38
C LEU A 284 16.23 0.46 8.12
N PRO A 285 17.42 0.91 7.69
CA PRO A 285 18.66 0.50 8.33
C PRO A 285 18.88 1.12 9.71
N SER A 286 19.46 0.34 10.62
CA SER A 286 19.92 0.84 11.92
C SER A 286 21.08 1.83 11.75
N THR A 287 20.98 2.96 12.43
CA THR A 287 22.03 4.01 12.49
C THR A 287 23.24 3.61 13.32
N GLY A 288 23.12 2.62 14.21
CA GLY A 288 24.14 2.31 15.21
C GLY A 288 25.52 1.98 14.62
N ARG A 289 25.57 1.33 13.44
CA ARG A 289 26.84 1.06 12.75
C ARG A 289 27.38 2.30 12.05
N LEU A 290 26.52 3.03 11.32
CA LEU A 290 26.87 4.29 10.66
C LEU A 290 27.51 5.28 11.63
N LEU A 291 26.96 5.38 12.85
CA LEU A 291 27.50 6.22 13.93
C LEU A 291 28.85 5.74 14.47
N ARG A 292 29.12 4.42 14.47
CA ARG A 292 30.37 3.85 15.00
C ARG A 292 31.52 3.87 14.00
N SER A 293 31.25 3.57 12.73
CA SER A 293 32.29 3.36 11.71
C SER A 293 32.37 4.46 10.64
N GLY A 294 31.45 5.43 10.66
CA GLY A 294 31.32 6.40 9.57
C GLY A 294 30.91 5.73 8.25
N LEU A 295 30.94 6.51 7.16
CA LEU A 295 30.83 5.98 5.80
C LEU A 295 32.24 5.74 5.25
N PRO A 296 32.57 4.54 4.74
CA PRO A 296 33.82 4.30 4.06
C PRO A 296 33.82 5.03 2.71
N ILE A 297 34.29 6.27 2.70
CA ILE A 297 34.31 7.10 1.49
C ILE A 297 35.48 6.69 0.60
N CYS A 298 35.20 6.32 -0.65
CA CYS A 298 36.23 6.19 -1.68
C CYS A 298 36.49 7.55 -2.35
N HIS A 299 37.72 8.06 -2.24
CA HIS A 299 38.12 9.35 -2.83
C HIS A 299 38.28 9.30 -4.37
N ASP A 300 38.32 8.10 -4.97
CA ASP A 300 38.65 7.88 -6.38
C ASP A 300 37.44 7.49 -7.26
N VAL A 301 36.20 7.71 -6.82
CA VAL A 301 35.02 7.44 -7.65
C VAL A 301 34.90 8.48 -8.77
N LYS A 302 35.60 8.26 -9.87
CA LYS A 302 35.31 8.93 -11.14
C LYS A 302 34.08 8.28 -11.74
N VAL A 303 32.90 8.86 -11.51
CA VAL A 303 31.70 8.52 -12.29
C VAL A 303 31.87 9.11 -13.69
N SER A 304 32.72 8.48 -14.52
CA SER A 304 32.96 8.90 -15.91
C SER A 304 31.92 8.35 -16.89
N GLY A 305 31.03 7.47 -16.42
CA GLY A 305 29.98 6.83 -17.23
C GLY A 305 28.58 7.30 -16.85
N VAL A 306 28.25 8.57 -17.08
CA VAL A 306 26.84 8.98 -17.15
C VAL A 306 26.26 8.35 -18.40
N ASP A 307 25.33 7.41 -18.24
CA ASP A 307 24.72 6.69 -19.35
C ASP A 307 23.95 7.70 -20.24
N THR A 308 24.39 7.86 -21.49
CA THR A 308 23.73 8.70 -22.49
C THR A 308 22.83 7.82 -23.37
N VAL A 309 21.54 8.16 -23.45
CA VAL A 309 20.49 7.57 -24.31
C VAL A 309 21.04 6.63 -25.41
N GLY A 310 21.11 5.32 -25.17
CA GLY A 310 21.57 4.38 -26.20
C GLY A 310 21.92 2.95 -25.78
N ASP A 311 22.28 2.69 -24.51
CA ASP A 311 22.82 1.37 -24.08
C ASP A 311 21.79 0.45 -23.38
N GLY A 312 20.50 0.77 -23.53
CA GLY A 312 19.40 0.14 -22.79
C GLY A 312 19.20 -1.35 -23.06
N GLU A 313 19.40 -1.82 -24.29
CA GLU A 313 19.16 -3.23 -24.64
C GLU A 313 20.05 -4.20 -23.85
N ARG A 314 21.33 -3.87 -23.69
CA ARG A 314 22.27 -4.71 -22.92
C ARG A 314 22.02 -4.61 -21.43
N PHE A 315 21.72 -3.42 -20.92
CA PHE A 315 21.42 -3.26 -19.50
C PHE A 315 20.16 -4.03 -19.12
N TRP A 316 19.05 -3.86 -19.84
CA TRP A 316 17.76 -4.50 -19.54
C TRP A 316 17.74 -6.00 -19.85
N GLY A 317 18.53 -6.46 -20.82
CA GLY A 317 18.59 -7.88 -21.20
C GLY A 317 17.24 -8.43 -21.70
N CYS A 318 16.40 -7.59 -22.30
CA CYS A 318 15.12 -7.95 -22.92
C CYS A 318 14.77 -6.99 -24.07
N PRO A 319 13.76 -7.29 -24.92
CA PRO A 319 13.31 -6.38 -25.96
C PRO A 319 13.01 -4.98 -25.41
N HIS A 320 13.53 -3.97 -26.10
CA HIS A 320 13.53 -2.58 -25.66
C HIS A 320 13.37 -1.66 -26.88
N ALA A 321 12.47 -0.70 -26.77
CA ALA A 321 12.26 0.34 -27.78
C ALA A 321 12.45 1.73 -27.13
N VAL A 322 13.04 2.67 -27.88
CA VAL A 322 13.13 4.07 -27.47
C VAL A 322 12.30 4.93 -28.39
N HIS A 323 11.32 5.63 -27.82
CA HIS A 323 10.49 6.58 -28.54
C HIS A 323 10.92 8.00 -28.20
N GLN A 324 11.16 8.82 -29.22
CA GLN A 324 11.44 10.25 -29.09
C GLN A 324 10.23 11.06 -29.54
N VAL A 325 9.73 11.93 -28.68
CA VAL A 325 8.51 12.71 -28.95
C VAL A 325 8.80 14.19 -28.79
N SER A 326 8.79 14.90 -29.92
CA SER A 326 8.92 16.35 -29.93
C SER A 326 7.63 16.99 -29.44
N VAL A 327 7.73 17.80 -28.39
CA VAL A 327 6.59 18.57 -27.87
C VAL A 327 6.66 19.97 -28.49
N ALA A 328 5.71 20.30 -29.37
CA ALA A 328 5.62 21.62 -29.96
C ALA A 328 4.43 22.39 -29.35
N LEU A 329 4.74 23.43 -28.55
CA LEU A 329 3.86 24.53 -28.08
C LEU A 329 2.65 24.18 -27.16
N GLY A 330 2.17 25.20 -26.42
CA GLY A 330 0.94 25.36 -25.59
C GLY A 330 0.38 24.21 -24.72
N ASP A 331 0.13 24.46 -23.43
CA ASP A 331 -0.36 23.50 -22.40
C ASP A 331 -1.48 22.52 -22.82
N THR A 332 -2.43 22.95 -23.66
CA THR A 332 -3.60 22.11 -24.03
C THR A 332 -3.31 21.12 -25.16
N GLU A 333 -2.41 21.46 -26.10
CA GLU A 333 -2.04 20.57 -27.22
C GLU A 333 -1.07 19.46 -26.76
N GLN A 334 -0.36 19.69 -25.65
CA GLN A 334 0.62 18.79 -25.05
C GLN A 334 0.00 17.52 -24.45
N GLU A 335 -1.18 17.63 -23.82
CA GLU A 335 -1.88 16.47 -23.25
C GLU A 335 -2.34 15.51 -24.35
N PHE A 336 -2.95 16.02 -25.42
CA PHE A 336 -3.38 15.21 -26.55
C PHE A 336 -2.20 14.49 -27.21
N LEU A 337 -1.07 15.17 -27.39
CA LEU A 337 0.13 14.55 -27.96
C LEU A 337 0.65 13.39 -27.10
N LEU A 338 0.71 13.56 -25.78
CA LEU A 338 1.16 12.49 -24.86
C LEU A 338 0.19 11.33 -24.81
N VAL A 339 -1.12 11.60 -24.83
CA VAL A 339 -2.17 10.59 -24.97
C VAL A 339 -1.94 9.80 -26.25
N ASP A 340 -1.86 10.48 -27.39
CA ASP A 340 -1.68 9.84 -28.70
C ASP A 340 -0.42 8.98 -28.72
N VAL A 341 0.72 9.48 -28.24
CA VAL A 341 1.97 8.71 -28.19
C VAL A 341 1.83 7.43 -27.38
N LEU A 342 1.29 7.51 -26.17
CA LEU A 342 1.17 6.33 -25.31
C LEU A 342 0.18 5.32 -25.90
N PHE A 343 -0.90 5.80 -26.53
CA PHE A 343 -1.81 4.94 -27.30
C PHE A 343 -1.11 4.27 -28.47
N HIS A 344 -0.30 4.99 -29.25
CA HIS A 344 0.47 4.40 -30.35
C HIS A 344 1.50 3.37 -29.87
N ILE A 345 2.14 3.61 -28.71
CA ILE A 345 3.03 2.61 -28.09
C ILE A 345 2.24 1.36 -27.69
N ALA A 346 1.09 1.53 -27.04
CA ALA A 346 0.27 0.42 -26.58
C ALA A 346 -0.35 -0.40 -27.74
N GLU A 347 -0.95 0.28 -28.73
CA GLU A 347 -1.52 -0.37 -29.91
C GLU A 347 -0.43 -0.97 -30.80
N GLY A 348 0.68 -0.27 -31.01
CA GLY A 348 1.83 -0.78 -31.76
C GLY A 348 2.40 -2.06 -31.15
N ALA A 349 2.54 -2.13 -29.82
CA ALA A 349 2.93 -3.38 -29.15
C ALA A 349 1.89 -4.49 -29.41
N ARG A 350 0.60 -4.19 -29.26
CA ARG A 350 -0.49 -5.17 -29.49
C ARG A 350 -0.50 -5.71 -30.93
N GLU A 351 -0.28 -4.87 -31.93
CA GLU A 351 -0.20 -5.26 -33.34
C GLU A 351 0.94 -6.25 -33.61
N HIS A 352 2.04 -6.15 -32.87
CA HIS A 352 3.17 -7.08 -32.95
C HIS A 352 3.00 -8.34 -32.07
N GLY A 353 1.84 -8.49 -31.42
CA GLY A 353 1.59 -9.59 -30.47
C GLY A 353 2.32 -9.43 -29.14
N ASP A 354 2.78 -8.23 -28.81
CA ASP A 354 3.54 -7.90 -27.61
C ASP A 354 2.68 -7.17 -26.56
N THR A 355 3.09 -7.30 -25.30
CA THR A 355 2.53 -6.57 -24.16
C THR A 355 3.61 -5.67 -23.56
N VAL A 356 3.28 -4.39 -23.38
CA VAL A 356 4.12 -3.43 -22.65
C VAL A 356 4.08 -3.75 -21.16
N PHE A 357 5.24 -3.88 -20.52
CA PHE A 357 5.31 -4.15 -19.07
C PHE A 357 6.12 -3.13 -18.27
N PHE A 358 6.91 -2.27 -18.91
CA PHE A 358 7.62 -1.19 -18.23
C PHE A 358 7.89 0.01 -19.14
N LEU A 359 7.84 1.22 -18.58
CA LEU A 359 8.22 2.49 -19.20
C LEU A 359 9.19 3.28 -18.31
N LEU A 360 10.30 3.76 -18.87
CA LEU A 360 11.11 4.81 -18.27
C LEU A 360 10.95 6.09 -19.09
N VAL A 361 10.25 7.07 -18.51
CA VAL A 361 9.93 8.35 -19.12
C VAL A 361 10.92 9.41 -18.66
N ARG A 362 11.73 9.89 -19.60
CA ARG A 362 12.59 11.06 -19.40
C ARG A 362 11.94 12.26 -20.06
N SER A 363 11.48 13.18 -19.22
CA SER A 363 10.78 14.38 -19.63
C SER A 363 11.70 15.61 -19.66
N PRO A 364 11.45 16.57 -20.56
CA PRO A 364 12.11 17.87 -20.52
C PRO A 364 11.60 18.80 -19.40
N CYS A 365 10.39 18.60 -18.87
CA CYS A 365 9.82 19.49 -17.84
C CYS A 365 8.87 18.75 -16.87
N MET A 366 8.86 19.14 -15.60
CA MET A 366 7.96 18.57 -14.59
C MET A 366 6.48 18.96 -14.81
N GLU A 367 6.21 20.08 -15.50
CA GLU A 367 4.83 20.54 -15.78
C GLU A 367 4.01 19.50 -16.56
N TYR A 368 4.68 18.68 -17.37
CA TYR A 368 4.02 17.61 -18.14
C TYR A 368 3.56 16.44 -17.30
N TYR A 369 4.02 16.30 -16.07
CA TYR A 369 3.75 15.14 -15.23
C TYR A 369 2.24 14.88 -15.06
N GLY A 370 1.47 15.95 -14.81
CA GLY A 370 0.02 15.83 -14.64
C GLY A 370 -0.70 15.35 -15.92
N ALA A 371 -0.28 15.84 -17.08
CA ALA A 371 -0.82 15.40 -18.37
C ALA A 371 -0.41 13.95 -18.67
N PHE A 372 0.85 13.60 -18.40
CA PHE A 372 1.35 12.23 -18.53
C PHE A 372 0.58 11.25 -17.64
N CYS A 373 0.20 11.62 -16.40
CA CYS A 373 -0.64 10.76 -15.53
C CYS A 373 -1.96 10.40 -16.21
N ARG A 374 -2.63 11.41 -16.77
CA ARG A 374 -3.93 11.25 -17.42
C ARG A 374 -3.81 10.41 -18.68
N ALA A 375 -2.79 10.68 -19.49
CA ALA A 375 -2.47 9.90 -20.68
C ALA A 375 -2.17 8.44 -20.37
N PHE A 376 -1.32 8.19 -19.37
CA PHE A 376 -0.94 6.85 -18.93
C PHE A 376 -2.15 6.05 -18.45
N SER A 377 -3.02 6.65 -17.62
CA SER A 377 -4.25 5.98 -17.16
C SER A 377 -5.27 5.70 -18.27
N GLN A 378 -5.22 6.43 -19.39
CA GLN A 378 -6.09 6.19 -20.54
C GLN A 378 -5.53 5.10 -21.47
N ALA A 379 -4.22 5.14 -21.74
CA ALA A 379 -3.54 4.18 -22.62
C ALA A 379 -3.38 2.80 -21.96
N PHE A 380 -3.20 2.77 -20.64
CA PHE A 380 -3.09 1.55 -19.84
C PHE A 380 -4.19 1.53 -18.76
N PRO A 381 -5.47 1.36 -19.16
CA PRO A 381 -6.58 1.33 -18.21
C PRO A 381 -6.69 -0.02 -17.48
N ASP A 382 -5.78 -0.95 -17.80
CA ASP A 382 -5.69 -2.30 -17.26
C ASP A 382 -5.47 -2.28 -15.74
N VAL A 383 -6.00 -3.32 -15.13
CA VAL A 383 -5.83 -3.74 -13.74
C VAL A 383 -4.35 -3.89 -13.35
N CYS A 384 -3.53 -4.33 -14.29
CA CYS A 384 -2.09 -4.52 -14.14
C CYS A 384 -1.35 -3.58 -15.12
N PRO A 385 -1.32 -2.26 -14.86
CA PRO A 385 -0.63 -1.33 -15.74
C PRO A 385 0.88 -1.63 -15.74
N PRO A 386 1.59 -1.32 -16.83
CA PRO A 386 3.04 -1.49 -16.88
C PRO A 386 3.72 -0.65 -15.79
N GLY A 387 4.87 -1.11 -15.27
CA GLY A 387 5.69 -0.28 -14.38
C GLY A 387 6.11 1.02 -15.05
N CYS A 388 6.22 2.12 -14.30
CA CYS A 388 6.56 3.40 -14.92
C CYS A 388 7.39 4.29 -14.00
N SER A 389 8.58 4.73 -14.44
CA SER A 389 9.32 5.81 -13.76
C SER A 389 9.30 7.08 -14.62
N PHE A 390 9.12 8.24 -13.98
CA PHE A 390 9.09 9.54 -14.63
C PHE A 390 10.14 10.46 -14.01
N VAL A 391 11.10 10.89 -14.82
CA VAL A 391 12.20 11.75 -14.37
C VAL A 391 12.39 12.93 -15.31
N VAL A 392 12.84 14.07 -14.78
CA VAL A 392 13.15 15.25 -15.62
C VAL A 392 14.65 15.32 -15.85
N MET A 393 15.07 15.35 -17.11
CA MET A 393 16.49 15.41 -17.48
C MET A 393 16.87 16.81 -17.96
N LYS A 394 18.08 17.26 -17.62
CA LYS A 394 18.64 18.50 -18.16
C LYS A 394 18.84 18.39 -19.67
N ASN A 395 18.60 19.51 -20.38
CA ASN A 395 18.88 19.67 -21.81
C ASN A 395 18.10 18.74 -22.76
N LEU A 396 17.05 18.07 -22.29
CA LEU A 396 16.09 17.44 -23.20
C LEU A 396 15.17 18.52 -23.79
N THR A 397 14.92 18.43 -25.09
CA THR A 397 13.91 19.23 -25.80
C THR A 397 12.69 18.39 -26.19
N VAL A 398 12.80 17.06 -26.05
CA VAL A 398 11.81 16.07 -26.47
C VAL A 398 11.68 15.00 -25.37
N PHE A 399 10.54 14.33 -25.27
CA PHE A 399 10.42 13.17 -24.38
C PHE A 399 11.22 12.01 -24.93
N HIS A 400 11.88 11.28 -24.04
CA HIS A 400 12.50 10.00 -24.34
C HIS A 400 11.85 8.92 -23.49
N ILE A 401 11.07 8.04 -24.13
CA ILE A 401 10.34 6.95 -23.48
C ILE A 401 11.04 5.65 -23.83
N GLU A 402 11.71 5.03 -22.86
CA GLU A 402 12.19 3.65 -22.99
C GLU A 402 11.03 2.71 -22.64
N VAL A 403 10.74 1.76 -23.51
CA VAL A 403 9.61 0.83 -23.40
C VAL A 403 10.15 -0.59 -23.42
N LEU A 404 9.75 -1.40 -22.43
CA LEU A 404 10.03 -2.84 -22.43
C LEU A 404 8.76 -3.61 -22.78
N THR A 405 8.90 -4.54 -23.73
CA THR A 405 7.82 -5.40 -24.23
C THR A 405 8.19 -6.86 -24.14
N ALA A 406 7.17 -7.71 -24.09
CA ALA A 406 7.33 -9.16 -24.21
C ALA A 406 6.15 -9.78 -24.98
N PRO A 407 6.34 -10.95 -25.61
CA PRO A 407 5.25 -11.64 -26.31
C PRO A 407 4.06 -11.89 -25.39
N THR A 408 2.86 -11.53 -25.84
CA THR A 408 1.61 -11.58 -25.07
C THR A 408 1.27 -13.01 -24.62
N ASP A 409 1.50 -14.00 -25.46
CA ASP A 409 1.24 -15.41 -25.13
C ASP A 409 2.25 -16.00 -24.14
N GLY A 410 3.41 -15.33 -23.95
CA GLY A 410 4.52 -15.81 -23.14
C GLY A 410 4.75 -15.04 -21.84
N ILE A 411 3.93 -14.01 -21.56
CA ILE A 411 4.07 -13.13 -20.41
C ILE A 411 2.95 -13.32 -19.38
N CYS A 412 3.32 -13.47 -18.12
CA CYS A 412 2.40 -13.38 -16.98
C CYS A 412 2.79 -12.19 -16.10
N ARG A 413 1.84 -11.32 -15.76
CA ARG A 413 2.08 -10.09 -14.98
C ARG A 413 1.27 -10.09 -13.70
N SER A 414 1.89 -9.61 -12.63
CA SER A 414 1.24 -9.26 -11.38
C SER A 414 1.78 -7.93 -10.90
N THR A 415 0.90 -7.03 -10.47
CA THR A 415 1.26 -5.65 -10.12
C THR A 415 0.79 -5.34 -8.72
N MET A 416 1.64 -4.70 -7.92
CA MET A 416 1.26 -4.07 -6.67
C MET A 416 1.14 -2.57 -6.90
N VAL A 417 -0.06 -2.03 -6.67
CA VAL A 417 -0.34 -0.60 -6.72
C VAL A 417 -0.84 -0.14 -5.36
N VAL A 418 -0.23 0.92 -4.82
CA VAL A 418 -0.64 1.52 -3.56
C VAL A 418 -1.00 2.97 -3.80
N HIS A 419 -2.30 3.27 -3.86
CA HIS A 419 -2.79 4.65 -3.97
C HIS A 419 -3.22 5.25 -2.63
N SER A 420 -3.42 4.39 -1.62
CA SER A 420 -3.72 4.81 -0.26
C SER A 420 -2.48 5.25 0.50
N THR A 421 -2.67 6.13 1.48
CA THR A 421 -1.65 6.42 2.48
C THR A 421 -1.72 5.38 3.59
N SER A 422 -0.60 4.72 3.89
CA SER A 422 -0.49 3.62 4.86
C SER A 422 0.82 3.72 5.65
N CYS A 423 1.07 2.78 6.57
CA CYS A 423 2.31 2.74 7.37
C CYS A 423 3.36 1.76 6.83
N TRP A 424 2.97 0.82 5.97
CA TRP A 424 3.85 -0.25 5.49
C TRP A 424 4.85 0.20 4.39
N GLY A 425 4.55 1.27 3.64
CA GLY A 425 5.23 1.62 2.38
C GLY A 425 4.37 1.21 1.17
N ALA A 426 4.59 1.63 -0.07
CA ALA A 426 5.63 2.46 -0.67
C ALA A 426 4.97 3.70 -1.30
N PRO A 427 5.34 4.93 -0.92
CA PRO A 427 4.77 6.11 -1.54
C PRO A 427 5.42 6.31 -2.92
N SER A 428 4.69 6.05 -4.00
CA SER A 428 4.76 7.00 -5.12
C SER A 428 3.56 7.88 -5.10
N MET A 429 3.83 9.16 -5.33
CA MET A 429 2.84 10.04 -5.91
C MET A 429 2.55 9.56 -7.33
N GLY A 430 1.29 9.21 -7.61
CA GLY A 430 0.80 8.91 -8.96
C GLY A 430 0.84 7.42 -9.37
N PRO A 431 0.45 7.10 -10.61
CA PRO A 431 0.40 5.73 -11.15
C PRO A 431 1.78 5.07 -11.39
N TYR A 432 2.85 5.51 -10.71
CA TYR A 432 4.25 5.31 -11.14
C TYR A 432 5.08 4.36 -10.25
N SER A 433 4.95 4.39 -8.91
CA SER A 433 5.50 3.26 -8.12
C SER A 433 4.55 2.11 -8.21
N LEU A 434 4.95 1.23 -9.09
CA LEU A 434 4.41 -0.08 -9.25
C LEU A 434 5.55 -1.03 -9.00
N SER A 435 5.34 -1.97 -8.07
CA SER A 435 6.12 -3.19 -8.11
C SER A 435 5.44 -4.10 -9.11
N ASN A 436 6.18 -4.56 -10.10
CA ASN A 436 5.72 -5.46 -11.14
C ASN A 436 6.50 -6.76 -11.06
N MET A 437 5.79 -7.87 -10.96
CA MET A 437 6.33 -9.18 -11.23
C MET A 437 5.93 -9.61 -12.63
N VAL A 438 6.91 -9.94 -13.45
CA VAL A 438 6.72 -10.37 -14.83
C VAL A 438 7.44 -11.69 -15.04
N THR A 439 6.71 -12.71 -15.50
CA THR A 439 7.30 -13.99 -15.90
C THR A 439 7.24 -14.09 -17.42
N ILE A 440 8.40 -14.24 -18.07
CA ILE A 440 8.54 -14.35 -19.53
C ILE A 440 9.23 -15.67 -19.84
N ASN A 441 8.53 -16.59 -20.52
CA ASN A 441 9.08 -17.90 -20.91
C ASN A 441 9.77 -18.64 -19.75
N GLY A 442 9.17 -18.60 -18.55
CA GLY A 442 9.68 -19.25 -17.34
C GLY A 442 10.74 -18.47 -16.56
N SER A 443 11.31 -17.39 -17.12
CA SER A 443 12.21 -16.49 -16.38
C SER A 443 11.39 -15.44 -15.66
N ARG A 444 11.68 -15.20 -14.38
CA ARG A 444 10.91 -14.29 -13.53
C ARG A 444 11.69 -13.01 -13.31
N ARG A 445 10.99 -11.88 -13.40
CA ARG A 445 11.52 -10.54 -13.12
C ARG A 445 10.64 -9.85 -12.11
N VAL A 446 11.26 -9.17 -11.16
CA VAL A 446 10.55 -8.23 -10.26
C VAL A 446 11.18 -6.86 -10.44
N LEU A 447 10.36 -5.89 -10.84
CA LEU A 447 10.72 -4.49 -11.09
C LEU A 447 10.00 -3.61 -10.08
N VAL A 448 10.74 -2.88 -9.25
CA VAL A 448 10.18 -1.86 -8.35
C VAL A 448 10.53 -0.50 -8.89
N CYS A 449 9.51 0.25 -9.31
CA CYS A 449 9.69 1.50 -10.05
C CYS A 449 9.55 2.71 -9.14
N GLY A 450 10.25 3.80 -9.45
CA GLY A 450 9.93 5.13 -8.93
C GLY A 450 10.09 5.31 -7.42
N SER A 451 10.91 4.50 -6.75
CA SER A 451 11.05 4.59 -5.30
C SER A 451 11.87 5.81 -4.91
N ILE A 452 11.27 6.71 -4.14
CA ILE A 452 11.91 7.89 -3.53
C ILE A 452 11.86 7.81 -2.00
N GLY A 453 12.64 8.69 -1.34
CA GLY A 453 12.79 8.72 0.11
C GLY A 453 11.61 9.31 0.86
N LEU A 454 10.39 8.79 0.67
CA LEU A 454 9.18 9.25 1.36
C LEU A 454 8.91 8.47 2.65
N VAL A 455 8.48 9.17 3.70
CA VAL A 455 7.95 8.57 4.93
C VAL A 455 6.51 8.08 4.65
N PRO A 456 6.20 6.77 4.77
CA PRO A 456 4.94 6.20 4.29
C PRO A 456 3.66 6.85 4.83
N ALA A 457 3.64 7.14 6.13
CA ALA A 457 2.46 7.65 6.80
C ALA A 457 2.17 9.13 6.49
N THR A 458 3.21 9.95 6.29
CA THR A 458 3.06 11.40 6.07
C THR A 458 3.17 11.80 4.60
N GLN A 459 3.84 10.96 3.80
CA GLN A 459 4.10 11.13 2.37
C GLN A 459 4.89 12.40 2.08
N LYS A 460 5.77 12.74 3.02
CA LYS A 460 6.78 13.79 2.91
C LYS A 460 8.14 13.14 2.71
N LEU A 461 9.05 13.85 2.04
CA LEU A 461 10.43 13.40 1.94
C LEU A 461 11.05 13.32 3.33
N ALA A 462 11.74 12.21 3.56
CA ALA A 462 12.47 11.96 4.77
C ALA A 462 13.55 13.02 4.94
N VAL A 463 13.65 13.51 6.16
CA VAL A 463 14.66 14.46 6.60
C VAL A 463 15.36 13.91 7.83
N THR A 464 16.40 14.60 8.27
CA THR A 464 17.19 14.21 9.46
C THR A 464 16.33 14.01 10.72
N SER A 465 15.17 14.66 10.85
CA SER A 465 14.28 14.44 12.01
C SER A 465 13.53 13.10 12.00
N ASP A 466 13.37 12.47 10.84
CA ASP A 466 12.71 11.17 10.72
C ASP A 466 13.65 10.01 11.09
N MET A 467 14.96 10.27 11.12
CA MET A 467 15.99 9.40 11.69
C MET A 467 16.81 10.17 12.72
N THR A 468 16.24 10.38 13.91
CA THR A 468 16.77 11.29 14.94
C THR A 468 18.23 11.03 15.32
N ASP A 469 18.66 9.77 15.29
CA ASP A 469 20.06 9.37 15.51
C ASP A 469 21.06 10.02 14.53
N LEU A 470 20.63 10.34 13.30
CA LEU A 470 21.46 11.05 12.32
C LEU A 470 21.84 12.46 12.78
N ARG A 471 21.17 13.04 13.78
CA ARG A 471 21.59 14.31 14.41
C ARG A 471 22.92 14.18 15.13
N SER A 472 23.31 12.98 15.55
CA SER A 472 24.60 12.72 16.20
C SER A 472 25.71 12.33 15.21
N PHE A 473 25.36 11.98 13.96
CA PHE A 473 26.32 11.59 12.94
C PHE A 473 27.14 12.77 12.43
N SER A 474 28.45 12.80 12.65
CA SER A 474 29.32 13.83 12.06
C SER A 474 29.41 13.63 10.54
N ALA A 475 28.88 14.59 9.77
CA ALA A 475 28.91 14.53 8.31
C ALA A 475 30.05 15.39 7.72
N LEU A 476 30.97 15.88 8.55
CA LEU A 476 32.02 16.84 8.16
C LEU A 476 32.92 16.32 7.04
N GLU A 477 33.35 15.06 7.10
CA GLU A 477 34.20 14.45 6.08
C GLU A 477 33.49 14.36 4.73
N CYS A 478 32.23 13.90 4.74
CA CYS A 478 31.37 13.89 3.56
C CYS A 478 31.13 15.31 3.05
N SER A 479 30.83 16.26 3.94
CA SER A 479 30.58 17.66 3.61
C SER A 479 31.77 18.31 2.90
N ASN A 480 32.98 18.10 3.43
CA ASN A 480 34.22 18.59 2.83
C ASN A 480 34.52 17.95 1.47
N LEU A 481 34.31 16.63 1.34
CA LEU A 481 34.51 15.92 0.07
C LEU A 481 33.55 16.41 -1.01
N LEU A 482 32.28 16.57 -0.65
CA LEU A 482 31.21 16.87 -1.59
C LEU A 482 31.05 18.37 -1.84
N GLY A 483 31.62 19.23 -1.00
CA GLY A 483 31.42 20.68 -1.06
C GLY A 483 29.95 21.08 -0.82
N VAL A 484 29.26 20.37 0.08
CA VAL A 484 27.87 20.65 0.50
C VAL A 484 27.78 20.73 2.02
N GLY A 485 26.78 21.42 2.57
CA GLY A 485 26.61 21.50 4.03
C GLY A 485 26.29 20.14 4.68
N GLU A 486 26.68 19.97 5.94
CA GLU A 486 26.43 18.73 6.71
C GLU A 486 24.94 18.36 6.76
N GLU A 487 24.05 19.33 6.90
CA GLU A 487 22.60 19.08 6.92
C GLU A 487 22.11 18.50 5.59
N SER A 488 22.64 18.98 4.46
CA SER A 488 22.32 18.42 3.13
C SER A 488 22.79 16.97 3.02
N VAL A 489 23.96 16.64 3.57
CA VAL A 489 24.44 15.25 3.64
C VAL A 489 23.49 14.39 4.47
N ARG A 490 23.13 14.83 5.68
CA ARG A 490 22.25 14.05 6.58
C ARG A 490 20.86 13.85 5.98
N ASN A 491 20.30 14.88 5.34
CA ASN A 491 19.02 14.76 4.63
C ASN A 491 19.14 13.81 3.43
N PHE A 492 20.24 13.83 2.67
CA PHE A 492 20.47 12.85 1.61
C PHE A 492 20.55 11.42 2.15
N ILE A 493 21.25 11.20 3.27
CA ILE A 493 21.33 9.89 3.95
C ILE A 493 19.93 9.41 4.37
N ALA A 494 19.12 10.28 4.97
CA ALA A 494 17.75 9.95 5.36
C ALA A 494 16.90 9.59 4.13
N GLN A 495 16.93 10.40 3.07
CA GLN A 495 16.20 10.11 1.84
C GLN A 495 16.66 8.79 1.21
N PHE A 496 17.96 8.51 1.19
CA PHE A 496 18.48 7.24 0.67
C PHE A 496 17.98 6.04 1.47
N ALA A 497 17.98 6.12 2.80
CA ALA A 497 17.52 5.05 3.68
C ALA A 497 16.03 4.72 3.45
N PHE A 498 15.18 5.75 3.41
CA PHE A 498 13.75 5.59 3.14
C PHE A 498 13.49 5.14 1.69
N MET A 499 14.26 5.63 0.73
CA MET A 499 14.17 5.22 -0.67
C MET A 499 14.47 3.72 -0.81
N TYR A 500 15.56 3.25 -0.18
CA TYR A 500 15.90 1.84 -0.14
C TYR A 500 14.79 1.01 0.52
N ALA A 501 14.31 1.43 1.70
CA ALA A 501 13.28 0.70 2.43
C ALA A 501 11.97 0.59 1.65
N ASN A 502 11.54 1.67 0.98
CA ASN A 502 10.38 1.67 0.09
C ASN A 502 10.58 0.70 -1.09
N GLY A 503 11.76 0.72 -1.71
CA GLY A 503 12.11 -0.21 -2.79
C GLY A 503 12.11 -1.68 -2.33
N ALA A 504 12.69 -1.94 -1.16
CA ALA A 504 12.76 -3.26 -0.53
C ALA A 504 11.37 -3.81 -0.18
N ASN A 505 10.46 -2.97 0.34
CA ASN A 505 9.07 -3.35 0.57
C ASN A 505 8.41 -3.78 -0.75
N GLY A 506 8.72 -3.06 -1.83
CA GLY A 506 8.25 -3.40 -3.17
C GLY A 506 8.71 -4.79 -3.64
N THR A 507 9.93 -5.21 -3.32
CA THR A 507 10.43 -6.55 -3.68
C THR A 507 9.84 -7.65 -2.78
N THR A 508 9.73 -7.39 -1.48
CA THR A 508 9.22 -8.37 -0.51
C THR A 508 7.74 -8.67 -0.68
N TYR A 509 6.95 -7.74 -1.24
CA TYR A 509 5.58 -8.03 -1.68
C TYR A 509 5.53 -9.25 -2.60
N PHE A 510 6.50 -9.38 -3.51
CA PHE A 510 6.63 -10.54 -4.40
C PHE A 510 7.54 -11.63 -3.85
N LYS A 511 7.75 -11.70 -2.53
CA LYS A 511 8.59 -12.72 -1.88
C LYS A 511 10.03 -12.76 -2.42
N VAL A 512 10.54 -11.62 -2.90
CA VAL A 512 11.95 -11.46 -3.26
C VAL A 512 12.64 -10.75 -2.10
N HIS A 513 13.63 -11.39 -1.50
CA HIS A 513 14.38 -10.76 -0.42
C HIS A 513 15.20 -9.58 -0.97
N PRO A 514 15.34 -8.44 -0.26
CA PRO A 514 16.05 -7.27 -0.79
C PRO A 514 17.51 -7.54 -1.18
N THR A 515 18.15 -8.55 -0.58
CA THR A 515 19.53 -8.97 -0.92
C THR A 515 19.66 -9.80 -2.20
N GLU A 516 18.54 -10.11 -2.84
CA GLU A 516 18.50 -10.85 -4.11
C GLU A 516 18.44 -9.93 -5.32
N VAL A 517 18.19 -8.63 -5.13
CA VAL A 517 18.23 -7.63 -6.20
C VAL A 517 19.51 -7.80 -7.02
N THR A 518 19.37 -7.82 -8.35
CA THR A 518 20.50 -8.01 -9.27
C THR A 518 20.88 -6.73 -9.98
N HIS A 519 19.91 -5.83 -10.23
CA HIS A 519 20.17 -4.56 -10.90
C HIS A 519 19.50 -3.37 -10.18
N ALA A 520 20.12 -2.20 -10.31
CA ALA A 520 19.56 -0.93 -9.85
C ALA A 520 19.79 0.19 -10.87
N THR A 521 18.81 1.07 -11.05
CA THR A 521 18.99 2.34 -11.77
C THR A 521 18.76 3.48 -10.81
N PHE A 522 19.79 4.31 -10.59
CA PHE A 522 19.72 5.49 -9.74
C PHE A 522 19.51 6.75 -10.57
N PHE A 523 18.70 7.67 -10.04
CA PHE A 523 18.56 9.02 -10.56
C PHE A 523 18.95 10.01 -9.47
N LEU A 524 19.90 10.91 -9.76
CA LEU A 524 20.36 11.94 -8.81
C LEU A 524 20.15 13.35 -9.36
N THR A 525 19.58 14.22 -8.53
CA THR A 525 19.47 15.66 -8.86
C THR A 525 20.81 16.37 -8.70
N ASP A 526 21.68 15.85 -7.84
CA ASP A 526 23.03 16.37 -7.60
C ASP A 526 24.07 15.25 -7.59
N MET A 527 24.88 15.20 -8.65
CA MET A 527 25.91 14.18 -8.85
C MET A 527 27.03 14.23 -7.81
N ARG A 528 27.13 15.30 -7.02
CA ARG A 528 28.07 15.34 -5.89
C ARG A 528 27.80 14.21 -4.91
N PHE A 529 26.55 13.73 -4.77
CA PHE A 529 26.25 12.62 -3.87
C PHE A 529 26.57 11.22 -4.43
N ALA A 530 26.94 11.09 -5.71
CA ALA A 530 27.21 9.79 -6.34
C ALA A 530 28.26 8.92 -5.60
N PRO A 531 29.36 9.48 -5.04
CA PRO A 531 30.32 8.70 -4.25
C PRO A 531 29.74 8.07 -2.97
N LEU A 532 28.56 8.51 -2.50
CA LEU A 532 27.90 7.95 -1.32
C LEU A 532 27.02 6.73 -1.63
N LEU A 533 26.74 6.42 -2.90
CA LEU A 533 25.77 5.37 -3.26
C LEU A 533 26.19 3.98 -2.77
N ASP A 534 27.41 3.52 -3.09
CA ASP A 534 27.90 2.19 -2.64
C ASP A 534 28.04 2.10 -1.11
N PRO A 535 28.63 3.07 -0.40
CA PRO A 535 28.66 3.07 1.06
C PRO A 535 27.27 3.01 1.72
N LEU A 536 26.31 3.79 1.20
CA LEU A 536 24.94 3.80 1.73
C LEU A 536 24.17 2.53 1.37
N TRP A 537 24.38 1.99 0.17
CA TRP A 537 23.82 0.71 -0.23
C TRP A 537 24.26 -0.41 0.70
N ARG A 538 25.56 -0.51 1.00
CA ARG A 538 26.10 -1.48 1.97
C ARG A 538 25.51 -1.27 3.35
N TRP A 539 25.44 -0.03 3.82
CA TRP A 539 24.80 0.26 5.11
C TRP A 539 23.35 -0.25 5.16
N CYS A 540 22.61 -0.13 4.06
CA CYS A 540 21.24 -0.64 3.95
C CYS A 540 21.16 -2.17 3.92
N THR A 541 22.09 -2.86 3.24
CA THR A 541 22.04 -4.31 3.03
C THR A 541 22.74 -5.13 4.11
N GLU A 542 23.71 -4.56 4.83
CA GLU A 542 24.50 -5.26 5.85
C GLU A 542 23.66 -5.80 7.00
N GLY A 543 22.58 -5.11 7.38
CA GLY A 543 21.62 -5.57 8.39
C GLY A 543 20.82 -6.81 7.96
N GLN A 544 20.83 -7.13 6.66
CA GLN A 544 20.06 -8.20 6.04
C GLN A 544 20.91 -9.46 5.75
N GLY A 545 22.10 -9.57 6.36
CA GLY A 545 22.94 -10.77 6.30
C GLY A 545 23.82 -10.92 5.05
N ARG A 546 23.88 -9.90 4.17
CA ARG A 546 24.76 -9.88 2.98
C ARG A 546 25.39 -8.50 2.81
N ASN A 547 26.67 -8.46 2.42
CA ASN A 547 27.38 -7.22 2.09
C ASN A 547 27.49 -7.08 0.57
N SER A 548 26.36 -6.82 -0.10
CA SER A 548 26.35 -6.66 -1.55
C SER A 548 26.94 -5.30 -1.94
N LYS A 549 27.81 -5.31 -2.95
CA LYS A 549 28.43 -4.09 -3.47
C LYS A 549 27.69 -3.61 -4.71
N LEU A 550 27.75 -2.31 -4.97
CA LEU A 550 27.32 -1.74 -6.24
C LEU A 550 28.46 -1.81 -7.25
N VAL A 551 28.21 -2.43 -8.40
CA VAL A 551 29.16 -2.55 -9.53
C VAL A 551 28.64 -1.74 -10.70
N LEU A 552 29.40 -0.74 -11.15
CA LEU A 552 28.96 0.14 -12.23
C LEU A 552 28.85 -0.64 -13.54
N TRP A 553 27.73 -0.48 -14.25
CA TRP A 553 27.43 -1.19 -15.50
C TRP A 553 28.56 -1.08 -16.53
N THR A 554 29.14 0.11 -16.72
CA THR A 554 30.22 0.34 -17.69
C THR A 554 31.52 -0.38 -17.35
N GLU A 555 31.66 -0.85 -16.11
CA GLU A 555 32.82 -1.59 -15.62
C GLU A 555 32.54 -3.10 -15.53
N SER A 556 31.28 -3.52 -15.69
CA SER A 556 30.90 -4.93 -15.69
C SER A 556 31.21 -5.58 -17.04
N THR A 557 32.02 -6.64 -17.03
CA THR A 557 32.29 -7.47 -18.22
C THR A 557 31.30 -8.62 -18.40
N ALA A 558 30.27 -8.73 -17.56
CA ALA A 558 29.38 -9.89 -17.50
C ALA A 558 27.90 -9.50 -17.56
N ASP A 559 27.13 -10.26 -18.35
CA ASP A 559 25.66 -10.17 -18.44
C ASP A 559 24.95 -10.63 -17.16
N ASP A 560 25.68 -11.33 -16.27
CA ASP A 560 25.24 -11.75 -14.94
C ASP A 560 26.28 -11.29 -13.89
N PRO A 561 25.90 -10.54 -12.84
CA PRO A 561 26.81 -10.15 -11.77
C PRO A 561 27.48 -11.36 -11.12
N ILE A 562 28.71 -11.17 -10.62
CA ILE A 562 29.33 -12.09 -9.67
C ILE A 562 28.32 -12.33 -8.54
N SER A 563 28.06 -13.61 -8.20
CA SER A 563 27.00 -14.04 -7.28
C SER A 563 26.89 -13.17 -6.01
N GLY A 564 25.93 -12.23 -6.02
CA GLY A 564 25.58 -11.39 -4.88
C GLY A 564 25.89 -9.91 -4.96
N ASP A 565 26.59 -9.43 -5.97
CA ASP A 565 26.74 -7.98 -6.23
C ASP A 565 25.61 -7.44 -7.11
N VAL A 566 25.39 -6.13 -7.06
CA VAL A 566 24.31 -5.44 -7.78
C VAL A 566 24.88 -4.58 -8.89
N VAL A 567 24.50 -4.89 -10.13
CA VAL A 567 24.89 -4.09 -11.29
C VAL A 567 24.06 -2.82 -11.30
N TYR A 568 24.69 -1.66 -11.34
CA TYR A 568 23.94 -0.40 -11.35
C TYR A 568 24.36 0.56 -12.44
N ARG A 569 23.41 1.41 -12.83
CA ARG A 569 23.66 2.60 -13.63
C ARG A 569 23.09 3.83 -12.93
N ILE A 570 23.59 5.00 -13.32
CA ILE A 570 23.21 6.27 -12.71
C ILE A 570 22.96 7.34 -13.77
N PHE A 571 21.86 8.08 -13.60
CA PHE A 571 21.49 9.23 -14.42
C PHE A 571 21.52 10.52 -13.60
N GLN A 572 22.08 11.58 -14.19
CA GLN A 572 21.90 12.93 -13.68
C GLN A 572 20.56 13.49 -14.18
N VAL A 573 19.70 13.86 -13.25
CA VAL A 573 18.38 14.48 -13.52
C VAL A 573 18.37 15.94 -13.07
N SER A 574 17.49 16.76 -13.63
CA SER A 574 17.24 18.13 -13.13
C SER A 574 16.26 18.13 -11.96
N GLN A 575 15.26 17.27 -11.99
CA GLN A 575 14.19 17.25 -11.00
C GLN A 575 13.59 15.85 -10.90
N LEU A 576 13.26 15.47 -9.66
CA LEU A 576 12.49 14.28 -9.31
C LEU A 576 11.19 14.70 -8.66
N LEU A 577 10.25 13.75 -8.51
CA LEU A 577 9.01 14.00 -7.80
C LEU A 577 9.26 14.44 -6.35
N CYS A 578 8.40 15.34 -5.86
CA CYS A 578 8.51 15.94 -4.52
C CYS A 578 9.84 16.68 -4.27
N ASP A 579 10.62 16.98 -5.31
CA ASP A 579 11.98 17.51 -5.21
C ASP A 579 12.96 16.58 -4.47
N ALA A 580 12.76 15.26 -4.63
CA ALA A 580 13.64 14.24 -4.06
C ALA A 580 15.09 14.41 -4.57
N SER A 581 16.06 14.07 -3.72
CA SER A 581 17.48 14.07 -4.11
C SER A 581 17.90 12.81 -4.87
N VAL A 582 17.17 11.72 -4.66
CA VAL A 582 17.46 10.40 -5.22
C VAL A 582 16.17 9.61 -5.47
N GLU A 583 16.13 8.92 -6.61
CA GLU A 583 15.14 7.90 -6.97
C GLU A 583 15.86 6.62 -7.40
N ILE A 584 15.24 5.46 -7.15
CA ILE A 584 15.75 4.15 -7.57
C ILE A 584 14.68 3.32 -8.28
N ILE A 585 15.13 2.60 -9.31
CA ILE A 585 14.44 1.44 -9.86
C ILE A 585 15.25 0.20 -9.44
N LEU A 586 14.59 -0.77 -8.83
CA LEU A 586 15.19 -2.06 -8.47
C LEU A 586 14.71 -3.15 -9.41
N GLU A 587 15.61 -4.07 -9.78
CA GLU A 587 15.27 -5.25 -10.56
C GLU A 587 15.89 -6.52 -9.96
N ARG A 588 15.08 -7.58 -9.88
CA ARG A 588 15.51 -8.96 -9.66
C ARG A 588 15.27 -9.74 -10.96
N ARG A 589 16.32 -10.35 -11.51
CA ARG A 589 16.25 -11.27 -12.67
C ARG A 589 16.52 -12.72 -12.26
N GLU A 590 15.53 -13.58 -12.36
CA GLU A 590 15.61 -15.00 -12.00
C GLU A 590 15.44 -15.88 -13.26
N ALA A 591 16.37 -16.83 -13.44
CA ALA A 591 16.37 -17.73 -14.59
C ALA A 591 15.37 -18.90 -14.42
N ALA A 592 14.87 -19.42 -15.54
CA ALA A 592 13.83 -20.46 -15.56
C ALA A 592 14.19 -21.78 -14.84
N THR A 593 15.47 -22.11 -14.73
CA THR A 593 15.94 -23.37 -14.11
C THR A 593 15.81 -23.38 -12.59
N THR A 594 15.75 -22.21 -11.95
CA THR A 594 15.60 -22.07 -10.49
C THR A 594 14.14 -22.18 -10.05
N TRP A 595 13.23 -21.69 -10.90
CA TRP A 595 11.79 -21.63 -10.63
C TRP A 595 11.09 -22.99 -10.63
N ASN A 596 11.53 -23.96 -11.44
CA ASN A 596 10.91 -25.29 -11.45
C ASN A 596 11.04 -26.03 -10.10
N LYS A 597 12.06 -25.73 -9.28
CA LYS A 597 12.15 -26.25 -7.90
C LYS A 597 11.20 -25.54 -6.93
N LEU A 598 11.00 -24.24 -7.13
CA LEU A 598 10.08 -23.42 -6.32
C LEU A 598 8.62 -23.68 -6.67
N LEU A 599 8.27 -24.05 -7.91
CA LEU A 599 6.91 -24.47 -8.29
C LEU A 599 6.51 -25.79 -7.62
N GLU A 600 7.45 -26.74 -7.43
CA GLU A 600 7.21 -27.95 -6.63
C GLU A 600 6.95 -27.62 -5.15
N GLU A 601 7.57 -26.56 -4.60
CA GLU A 601 7.34 -26.08 -3.23
C GLU A 601 6.11 -25.15 -3.11
N MET A 602 5.79 -24.36 -4.14
CA MET A 602 4.65 -23.43 -4.18
C MET A 602 3.35 -24.12 -4.55
N GLN A 603 3.34 -25.19 -5.35
CA GLN A 603 2.14 -26.02 -5.50
C GLN A 603 1.74 -26.71 -4.18
N CYS A 604 2.68 -26.87 -3.24
CA CYS A 604 2.40 -27.33 -1.88
C CYS A 604 1.88 -26.24 -0.92
N ASN A 605 2.06 -24.94 -1.24
CA ASN A 605 1.74 -23.83 -0.31
C ASN A 605 0.82 -22.73 -0.90
N CYS A 606 0.51 -22.76 -2.19
CA CYS A 606 -0.45 -21.88 -2.86
C CYS A 606 -1.88 -22.46 -2.90
N THR A 607 -2.10 -23.61 -2.25
CA THR A 607 -3.43 -24.14 -1.91
C THR A 607 -4.00 -23.55 -0.61
N CYS A 608 -3.28 -22.63 0.07
CA CYS A 608 -3.75 -22.03 1.32
C CYS A 608 -4.28 -20.58 1.22
N PHE A 609 -4.34 -19.97 0.03
CA PHE A 609 -5.01 -18.66 -0.16
C PHE A 609 -5.74 -18.56 -1.51
N THR A 610 -6.46 -19.62 -1.86
CA THR A 610 -7.74 -19.52 -2.57
C THR A 610 -8.84 -19.63 -1.53
N PRO A 611 -10.01 -18.99 -1.70
CA PRO A 611 -11.06 -19.05 -0.70
C PRO A 611 -11.47 -20.51 -0.54
N LEU A 612 -11.22 -21.08 0.64
CA LEU A 612 -11.97 -22.22 1.16
C LEU A 612 -13.41 -21.75 1.48
N PHE A 613 -14.09 -21.26 0.45
CA PHE A 613 -15.52 -21.04 0.31
C PHE A 613 -15.89 -21.46 -1.11
N PHE A 614 -15.55 -22.70 -1.45
CA PHE A 614 -16.01 -23.40 -2.64
C PHE A 614 -16.51 -24.79 -2.25
N PHE A 615 -17.47 -24.86 -1.33
CA PHE A 615 -18.39 -25.98 -1.21
C PHE A 615 -19.65 -25.48 -0.47
N VAL A 616 -20.84 -25.87 -0.96
CA VAL A 616 -22.21 -25.61 -0.45
C VAL A 616 -22.76 -24.26 -0.99
N CYS A 617 -23.76 -24.14 -1.89
CA CYS A 617 -24.87 -24.99 -2.32
C CYS A 617 -25.09 -24.89 -3.85
N ARG A 618 -24.90 -25.99 -4.59
CA ARG A 618 -25.82 -26.37 -5.67
C ARG A 618 -26.79 -27.38 -5.07
N GLY A 619 -28.01 -26.92 -4.82
CA GLY A 619 -29.20 -27.69 -4.48
C GLY A 619 -30.38 -26.95 -5.05
#